data_AF-A0AAQ3W7D8-F1
#
_entry.id   AF-A0AAQ3W7D8-F1
#
_cell.length_a   1.000
_cell.length_b   1.000
_cell.length_c   1.000
_cell.angle_alpha   90.00
_cell.angle_beta   90.00
_cell.angle_gamma   90.00
#
_symmetry.space_group_name_H-M   'P 1'
#
loop_
_entity.id
_entity.type
_entity.pdbx_description
1 polymer ?
#
loop_
_entity_poly.entity_id
_entity_poly.type
_entity_poly.pdbx_seq_one_letter_code
_entity_poly.pdbx_strand_id
1 'polypeptide(L)'
;MKNEVGRESIIQMELQQLSLEQESNQREIRQLEEAEQEYFYISNLEQRFYQELIEASQGSTLINHFSELELESRELQQKQIRELQEQSDFLSEQKRFFTDKEEQLYVERKQLFSREGGDSAWD
;
A
#
# COMPACT_ATOMS: atom_id res chain seq x y z
N MET A 1 -21.37 10.92 33.15
CA MET A 1 -22.57 10.61 32.32
C MET A 1 -22.70 11.42 31.03
N LYS A 2 -23.20 12.68 30.97
CA LYS A 2 -23.45 13.36 29.66
C LYS A 2 -22.19 13.58 28.80
N ASN A 3 -21.05 13.86 29.40
CA ASN A 3 -19.78 14.07 28.67
C ASN A 3 -19.17 12.76 28.15
N GLU A 4 -19.38 11.63 28.83
CA GLU A 4 -18.81 10.32 28.46
C GLU A 4 -19.61 9.66 27.34
N VAL A 5 -20.94 9.77 27.34
CA VAL A 5 -21.81 9.36 26.21
C VAL A 5 -21.46 10.17 24.95
N GLY A 6 -21.15 11.47 25.11
CA GLY A 6 -20.67 12.31 24.01
C GLY A 6 -19.32 11.84 23.47
N ARG A 7 -18.36 11.49 24.34
CA ARG A 7 -17.04 11.01 23.89
C ARG A 7 -17.10 9.63 23.25
N GLU A 8 -17.90 8.71 23.78
CA GLU A 8 -18.12 7.39 23.17
C GLU A 8 -18.70 7.52 21.75
N SER A 9 -19.67 8.41 21.56
CA SER A 9 -20.25 8.67 20.24
C SER A 9 -19.19 9.21 19.26
N ILE A 10 -18.28 10.06 19.73
CA ILE A 10 -17.18 10.59 18.92
C ILE A 10 -16.19 9.48 18.57
N ILE A 11 -15.77 8.64 19.53
CA ILE A 11 -14.87 7.51 19.27
C ILE A 11 -15.47 6.57 18.24
N GLN A 12 -16.78 6.30 18.33
CA GLN A 12 -17.46 5.45 17.36
C GLN A 12 -17.49 6.07 15.95
N MET A 13 -17.69 7.38 15.83
CA MET A 13 -17.57 8.08 14.55
C MET A 13 -16.14 8.03 13.99
N GLU A 14 -15.13 8.23 14.85
CA GLU A 14 -13.71 8.17 14.47
C GLU A 14 -13.31 6.76 13.99
N LEU A 15 -13.78 5.70 14.66
CA LEU A 15 -13.58 4.31 14.24
C LEU A 15 -14.26 4.00 12.89
N GLN A 16 -15.48 4.50 12.67
CA GLN A 16 -16.17 4.34 11.38
C GLN A 16 -15.42 5.03 10.24
N GLN A 17 -14.95 6.25 10.46
CA GLN A 17 -14.14 6.96 9.47
C GLN A 17 -12.84 6.20 9.18
N LEU A 18 -12.15 5.75 10.24
CA LEU A 18 -10.90 5.02 10.11
C LEU A 18 -11.06 3.71 9.33
N SER A 19 -12.17 3.00 9.54
CA SER A 19 -12.51 1.79 8.80
C SER A 19 -12.67 2.05 7.29
N LEU A 20 -13.30 3.18 6.91
CA LEU A 20 -13.41 3.58 5.50
C LEU A 20 -12.04 3.94 4.90
N GLU A 21 -11.19 4.64 5.65
CA GLU A 21 -9.83 5.00 5.24
C GLU A 21 -8.96 3.75 5.05
N GLN A 22 -9.03 2.78 5.97
CA GLN A 22 -8.36 1.49 5.85
C GLN A 22 -8.86 0.68 4.65
N GLU A 23 -10.18 0.64 4.40
CA GLU A 23 -10.72 -0.07 3.23
C GLU A 23 -10.24 0.57 1.92
N SER A 24 -10.22 1.91 1.85
CA SER A 24 -9.71 2.65 0.69
C SER A 24 -8.24 2.32 0.45
N ASN A 25 -7.40 2.42 1.47
CA ASN A 25 -5.98 2.11 1.38
C ASN A 25 -5.76 0.65 0.94
N GLN A 26 -6.53 -0.29 1.49
CA GLN A 26 -6.42 -1.69 1.09
C GLN A 26 -6.86 -1.95 -0.36
N ARG A 27 -7.83 -1.19 -0.89
CA ARG A 27 -8.17 -1.23 -2.32
C ARG A 27 -7.02 -0.73 -3.17
N GLU A 28 -6.38 0.37 -2.77
CA GLU A 28 -5.24 0.96 -3.48
C GLU A 28 -4.04 0.02 -3.51
N ILE A 29 -3.71 -0.62 -2.38
CA ILE A 29 -2.67 -1.65 -2.32
C ILE A 29 -2.94 -2.78 -3.32
N ARG A 30 -4.17 -3.31 -3.37
CA ARG A 30 -4.52 -4.38 -4.33
C ARG A 30 -4.37 -3.94 -5.79
N GLN A 31 -4.76 -2.70 -6.10
CA GLN A 31 -4.60 -2.16 -7.45
C GLN A 31 -3.12 -2.04 -7.85
N LEU A 32 -2.27 -1.65 -6.91
CA LEU A 32 -0.82 -1.61 -7.14
C LEU A 32 -0.24 -3.02 -7.31
N GLU A 33 -0.65 -3.98 -6.49
CA GLU A 33 -0.21 -5.38 -6.63
C GLU A 33 -0.61 -5.97 -7.99
N GLU A 34 -1.80 -5.66 -8.49
CA GLU A 34 -2.24 -6.07 -9.84
C GLU A 34 -1.41 -5.38 -10.95
N ALA A 35 -1.17 -4.08 -10.84
CA ALA A 35 -0.36 -3.32 -11.78
C ALA A 35 1.10 -3.80 -11.80
N GLU A 36 1.68 -4.11 -10.63
CA GLU A 36 3.01 -4.70 -10.50
C GLU A 36 3.09 -6.03 -11.24
N GLN A 37 2.10 -6.91 -11.07
CA GLN A 37 2.07 -8.21 -11.76
C GLN A 37 2.01 -8.07 -13.28
N GLU A 38 1.14 -7.19 -13.78
CA GLU A 38 1.04 -6.91 -15.22
C GLU A 38 2.35 -6.34 -15.76
N TYR A 39 2.92 -5.38 -15.04
CA TYR A 39 4.20 -4.78 -15.39
C TYR A 39 5.34 -5.82 -15.44
N PHE A 40 5.47 -6.68 -14.42
CA PHE A 40 6.49 -7.73 -14.43
C PHE A 40 6.29 -8.71 -15.59
N TYR A 41 5.04 -9.02 -15.94
CA TYR A 41 4.76 -9.86 -17.10
C TYR A 41 5.24 -9.21 -18.40
N ILE A 42 4.90 -7.93 -18.62
CA ILE A 42 5.30 -7.18 -19.83
C ILE A 42 6.83 -7.02 -19.89
N SER A 43 7.48 -6.64 -18.78
CA SER A 43 8.93 -6.47 -18.70
C SER A 43 9.67 -7.76 -19.06
N ASN A 44 9.19 -8.92 -18.60
CA ASN A 44 9.77 -10.22 -18.97
C ASN A 44 9.61 -10.54 -20.46
N LEU A 45 8.46 -10.21 -21.05
CA LEU A 45 8.25 -10.39 -22.50
C LEU A 45 9.17 -9.48 -23.32
N GLU A 46 9.28 -8.21 -22.91
CA GLU A 46 10.12 -7.22 -23.57
C GLU A 46 11.60 -7.60 -23.51
N GLN A 47 12.09 -8.07 -22.37
CA GLN A 47 13.47 -8.55 -22.22
C GLN A 47 13.77 -9.72 -23.17
N ARG A 48 12.85 -10.70 -23.26
CA ARG A 48 13.00 -11.83 -24.19
C ARG A 48 13.00 -11.36 -25.63
N PHE A 49 12.11 -10.43 -25.98
CA PHE A 49 12.04 -9.89 -27.33
C PHE A 49 13.35 -9.22 -27.76
N TYR A 50 13.96 -8.38 -26.91
CA TYR A 50 15.25 -7.77 -27.24
C TYR A 50 16.38 -8.80 -27.34
N GLN A 51 16.39 -9.81 -26.48
CA GLN A 51 17.37 -10.90 -26.57
C GLN A 51 17.25 -11.65 -27.90
N GLU A 52 16.04 -12.02 -28.31
CA GLU A 52 15.79 -12.68 -29.60
C GLU A 52 16.24 -11.80 -30.79
N LEU A 53 16.01 -10.48 -30.73
CA LEU A 53 16.47 -9.55 -31.76
C LEU A 53 18.01 -9.44 -31.82
N ILE A 54 18.67 -9.38 -30.67
CA ILE A 54 20.14 -9.34 -30.58
C ILE A 54 20.74 -10.63 -31.14
N GLU A 55 20.18 -11.79 -30.77
CA GLU A 55 20.60 -13.09 -31.29
C GLU A 55 20.40 -13.19 -32.81
N ALA A 56 19.23 -12.77 -33.30
CA ALA A 56 18.91 -12.79 -34.73
C ALA A 56 19.76 -11.79 -35.55
N SER A 57 20.31 -10.76 -34.91
CA SER A 57 21.13 -9.72 -35.54
C SER A 57 22.64 -9.93 -35.38
N GLN A 58 23.09 -11.10 -34.93
CA GLN A 58 24.52 -11.41 -34.85
C GLN A 58 25.23 -11.21 -36.20
N GLY A 59 26.32 -10.43 -36.17
CA GLY A 59 27.08 -10.06 -37.38
C GLY A 59 26.45 -8.94 -38.21
N SER A 60 25.27 -8.44 -37.83
CA SER A 60 24.64 -7.24 -38.41
C SER A 60 25.17 -5.97 -37.75
N THR A 61 25.11 -4.86 -38.50
CA THR A 61 25.32 -3.51 -37.94
C THR A 61 24.23 -3.09 -36.95
N LEU A 62 23.08 -3.77 -36.96
CA LEU A 62 21.95 -3.48 -36.08
C LEU A 62 22.09 -4.03 -34.65
N ILE A 63 23.06 -4.90 -34.39
CA ILE A 63 23.23 -5.52 -33.06
C ILE A 63 23.39 -4.48 -31.96
N ASN A 64 24.21 -3.45 -32.20
CA ASN A 64 24.45 -2.37 -31.24
C ASN A 64 23.17 -1.57 -30.98
N HIS A 65 22.37 -1.33 -32.01
CA HIS A 65 21.11 -0.59 -31.88
C HIS A 65 20.11 -1.34 -30.98
N PHE A 66 19.96 -2.66 -31.16
CA PHE A 66 19.07 -3.45 -30.30
C PHE A 66 19.61 -3.60 -28.88
N SER A 67 20.93 -3.65 -28.69
CA SER A 67 21.54 -3.62 -27.35
C SER A 67 21.31 -2.28 -26.63
N GLU A 68 21.37 -1.15 -27.34
CA GLU A 68 21.05 0.16 -26.76
C GLU A 68 19.59 0.27 -26.34
N LEU A 69 18.66 -0.22 -27.17
CA LEU A 69 17.24 -0.25 -26.83
C LEU A 69 16.93 -1.16 -25.63
N GLU A 70 17.61 -2.31 -25.51
CA GLU A 70 17.48 -3.18 -24.34
C GLU A 70 17.95 -2.47 -23.06
N LEU A 71 19.05 -1.71 -23.13
CA LEU A 71 19.57 -0.96 -22.00
C LEU A 71 18.62 0.15 -21.57
N GLU A 72 18.13 0.96 -22.52
CA GLU A 72 17.16 2.03 -22.25
C GLU A 72 15.87 1.47 -21.62
N SER A 73 15.36 0.36 -22.16
CA SER A 73 14.19 -0.34 -21.60
C SER A 73 14.45 -0.75 -20.14
N ARG A 74 15.60 -1.35 -19.83
CA ARG A 74 15.96 -1.72 -18.45
C ARG A 74 16.06 -0.52 -17.51
N GLU A 75 16.59 0.61 -17.96
CA GLU A 75 16.69 1.82 -17.15
C GLU A 75 15.31 2.40 -16.81
N LEU A 76 14.41 2.45 -17.80
CA LEU A 76 13.02 2.86 -17.60
C LEU A 76 12.31 1.91 -16.63
N GLN A 77 12.54 0.61 -16.79
CA GLN A 77 11.98 -0.41 -15.92
C GLN A 77 12.43 -0.25 -14.46
N GLN A 78 13.72 0.01 -14.23
CA GLN A 78 14.24 0.28 -12.89
C GLN A 78 13.67 1.56 -12.27
N LYS A 79 13.37 2.57 -13.09
CA LYS A 79 12.72 3.80 -12.61
C LYS A 79 11.29 3.50 -12.15
N GLN A 80 10.50 2.78 -12.95
CA GLN A 80 9.13 2.43 -12.61
C GLN A 80 9.04 1.55 -11.35
N ILE A 81 9.94 0.57 -11.21
CA ILE A 81 10.00 -0.27 -9.99
C ILE A 81 10.22 0.59 -8.74
N ARG A 82 11.11 1.59 -8.81
CA ARG A 82 11.35 2.49 -7.67
C ARG A 82 10.12 3.32 -7.32
N GLU A 83 9.42 3.85 -8.31
CA GLU A 83 8.18 4.61 -8.09
C GLU A 83 7.09 3.74 -7.43
N LEU A 84 6.94 2.48 -7.86
CA LEU A 84 6.00 1.52 -7.25
C LEU A 84 6.40 1.16 -5.82
N GLN A 85 7.70 0.94 -5.57
CA GLN A 85 8.22 0.69 -4.22
C GLN A 85 7.95 1.85 -3.27
N GLU A 86 8.21 3.09 -3.70
CA GLU A 86 7.94 4.28 -2.89
C GLU A 86 6.45 4.41 -2.52
N GLN A 87 5.55 4.11 -3.47
CA GLN A 87 4.10 4.11 -3.21
C GLN A 87 3.68 2.98 -2.26
N SER A 88 4.23 1.78 -2.45
CA SER A 88 3.97 0.62 -1.61
C SER A 88 4.41 0.85 -0.15
N ASP A 89 5.59 1.42 0.04
CA ASP A 89 6.12 1.79 1.35
C ASP A 89 5.22 2.84 2.04
N PHE A 90 4.82 3.87 1.30
CA PHE A 90 3.92 4.92 1.80
C PHE A 90 2.56 4.36 2.25
N LEU A 91 1.94 3.49 1.46
CA LEU A 91 0.66 2.86 1.83
C LEU A 91 0.81 1.93 3.02
N SER A 92 1.93 1.20 3.10
CA SER A 92 2.26 0.34 4.24
C SER A 92 2.42 1.14 5.53
N GLU A 93 3.08 2.29 5.48
CA GLU A 93 3.19 3.20 6.62
C GLU A 93 1.83 3.76 7.04
N GLN A 94 1.00 4.19 6.09
CA GLN A 94 -0.37 4.63 6.38
C GLN A 94 -1.20 3.53 7.04
N LYS A 95 -1.11 2.29 6.54
CA LYS A 95 -1.79 1.14 7.14
C LYS A 95 -1.37 0.93 8.58
N ARG A 96 -0.06 1.03 8.87
CA ARG A 96 0.45 0.94 10.25
C ARG A 96 -0.10 2.06 11.11
N PHE A 97 -0.05 3.30 10.62
CA PHE A 97 -0.60 4.46 11.31
C PHE A 97 -2.09 4.29 11.66
N PHE A 98 -2.91 3.82 10.71
CA PHE A 98 -4.32 3.59 10.96
C PHE A 98 -4.56 2.48 11.97
N THR A 99 -3.77 1.40 11.91
CA THR A 99 -3.84 0.31 12.91
C THR A 99 -3.51 0.80 14.31
N ASP A 100 -2.43 1.58 14.47
CA ASP A 100 -2.02 2.14 15.75
C ASP A 100 -3.10 3.10 16.32
N LYS A 101 -3.70 3.92 15.44
CA LYS A 101 -4.79 4.83 15.81
C LYS A 101 -6.05 4.08 16.22
N GLU A 102 -6.38 3.00 15.53
CA GLU A 102 -7.52 2.15 15.86
C GLU A 102 -7.36 1.52 17.26
N GLU A 103 -6.16 0.99 17.55
CA GLU A 103 -5.84 0.42 18.85
C GLU A 103 -5.96 1.47 19.96
N GLN A 104 -5.45 2.69 19.74
CA GLN A 104 -5.58 3.79 20.70
C GLN A 104 -7.05 4.12 21.00
N LEU A 105 -7.91 4.18 19.98
CA LEU A 105 -9.34 4.44 20.15
C LEU A 105 -10.05 3.32 20.92
N TYR A 106 -9.70 2.05 20.67
CA TYR A 106 -10.22 0.94 21.45
C TYR A 106 -9.77 0.97 22.92
N VAL A 107 -8.52 1.34 23.18
CA VAL A 107 -8.00 1.50 24.54
C VAL A 107 -8.75 2.64 25.26
N GLU A 108 -8.92 3.79 24.62
CA GLU A 108 -9.67 4.92 25.18
C GLU A 108 -11.13 4.53 25.49
N ARG A 109 -11.79 3.89 24.52
CA ARG A 109 -13.14 3.35 24.67
C ARG A 109 -13.25 2.43 25.88
N LYS A 110 -12.32 1.49 26.03
CA LYS A 110 -12.27 0.56 27.19
C LYS A 110 -12.08 1.31 28.51
N GLN A 111 -11.28 2.37 28.53
CA GLN A 111 -11.07 3.19 29.72
C GLN A 111 -12.34 3.92 30.15
N LEU A 112 -13.14 4.44 29.20
CA LEU A 112 -14.44 5.07 29.50
C LEU A 112 -15.37 4.12 30.25
N PHE A 113 -15.51 2.87 29.79
CA PHE A 113 -16.37 1.87 30.44
C PHE A 113 -15.77 1.29 31.73
N SER A 114 -14.45 1.24 31.88
CA SER A 114 -13.82 0.80 33.15
C SER A 114 -13.98 1.80 34.30
N ARG A 115 -14.19 3.09 34.01
CA ARG A 115 -14.51 4.11 35.02
C ARG A 115 -15.94 3.98 35.55
N GLU A 116 -16.85 3.37 34.80
CA GLU A 116 -18.24 3.14 35.20
C GLU A 116 -18.41 2.00 36.22
N GLY A 117 -17.43 1.10 36.35
CA GLY A 117 -17.48 -0.04 37.29
C GLY A 117 -17.09 0.27 38.74
N GLY A 118 -16.76 1.53 39.06
CA GLY A 118 -16.24 1.95 40.38
C GLY A 118 -17.29 2.42 41.39
N ASP A 119 -18.49 2.79 40.94
CA ASP A 119 -19.60 3.21 41.82
C ASP A 119 -20.78 2.22 41.65
N SER A 120 -20.54 0.96 42.00
CA SER A 120 -21.65 0.06 42.34
C SER A 120 -22.22 0.53 43.67
N ALA A 121 -23.34 1.27 43.62
CA ALA A 121 -24.18 1.63 44.76
C ALA A 121 -24.90 0.40 45.34
N TRP A 122 -24.13 -0.63 45.73
CA TRP A 122 -24.55 -1.83 46.43
C TRP A 122 -23.51 -2.27 47.48
N ASP A 123 -22.91 -1.31 48.18
CA ASP A 123 -22.44 -1.48 49.57
C ASP A 123 -23.36 -0.66 50.50
#